data_AF-A0A6J0PSA1-F1
#
_entry.id   AF-A0A6J0PSA1-F1
#
_cell.length_a   1.000
_cell.length_b   1.000
_cell.length_c   1.000
_cell.angle_alpha   90.00
_cell.angle_beta   90.00
_cell.angle_gamma   90.00
#
_symmetry.space_group_name_H-M   'P 1'
#
loop_
_entity.id
_entity.type
_entity.pdbx_description
1 polymer ?
#
loop_
_entity_poly.entity_id
_entity_poly.type
_entity_poly.pdbx_seq_one_letter_code
_entity_poly.pdbx_strand_id
1 'polypeptide(L)'
;MIQRRIDVVPLMSGVGLPAWRTRFALKMKRNLVLHYSLKQSSMSSFSLRNNLTTSCSAADQNKKSKVIVISGPTGAGKSRLALEIAKRLDGEIISADSVQVYRGLDIGSAKPSVTDRREVPHHLIDILHPSEDYSAGKFFEDARKATPDILGKGRVPIVAGGTGLYLRWYIYGKPAVPKASMGITSEVCSELMDLQRNGQWDAAVDLVVKAGDPKARFFPENNWYRLRRSLEIIRSSGSPPSAFSVPYDSFREQLDSRLSGFSVNGSSDLNNPQENPAKDLDYEFICLFLSSPRVALYRSIDLRCEEMLMDPEGLLSEASWLLDIGLHPNMNSATRAIGYRQAMEYLLSCREQGGKSSPEEFYAFLYEFQKASRNFAKRQMTWFRNELIYDWLDASRPFEKVIDFICNAYHDQSGELVVPESLKMKKDNNGHQETYELKSYRTNNKLFIGDHDCHHVLNWIGRTQTVISRA
;
A
#
# COMPACT_ATOMS: atom_id res chain seq x y z
N MET A 1 -68.00 -21.95 -19.34
CA MET A 1 -66.64 -21.58 -19.79
C MET A 1 -65.66 -22.32 -18.86
N ILE A 2 -64.70 -23.17 -19.27
CA ILE A 2 -63.79 -23.17 -20.45
C ILE A 2 -62.86 -21.95 -20.37
N GLN A 3 -61.53 -22.03 -20.26
CA GLN A 3 -60.52 -23.13 -20.14
C GLN A 3 -59.28 -22.56 -19.35
N ARG A 4 -58.15 -23.22 -19.05
CA ARG A 4 -57.50 -24.52 -19.37
C ARG A 4 -56.58 -24.94 -18.18
N ARG A 5 -55.88 -26.08 -18.29
CA ARG A 5 -54.65 -26.43 -17.53
C ARG A 5 -53.39 -25.95 -18.28
N ILE A 6 -52.18 -25.90 -17.71
CA ILE A 6 -51.15 -26.99 -17.69
C ILE A 6 -49.87 -26.44 -16.99
N ASP A 7 -48.89 -27.19 -16.46
CA ASP A 7 -48.78 -28.41 -15.61
C ASP A 7 -47.25 -28.78 -15.56
N VAL A 8 -46.70 -29.33 -14.44
CA VAL A 8 -45.41 -30.14 -14.37
C VAL A 8 -44.05 -29.37 -14.59
N VAL A 9 -42.89 -29.59 -13.93
CA VAL A 9 -42.36 -30.39 -12.77
C VAL A 9 -41.01 -29.79 -12.25
N PRO A 10 -40.50 -30.10 -11.02
CA PRO A 10 -39.40 -29.37 -10.36
C PRO A 10 -37.98 -29.99 -10.46
N LEU A 11 -36.97 -29.33 -9.87
CA LEU A 11 -35.58 -29.81 -9.77
C LEU A 11 -34.97 -29.68 -8.35
N MET A 12 -35.08 -30.79 -7.60
CA MET A 12 -34.24 -31.33 -6.48
C MET A 12 -33.73 -30.47 -5.29
N SER A 13 -33.44 -31.16 -4.18
CA SER A 13 -33.23 -30.62 -2.84
C SER A 13 -32.01 -31.23 -2.10
N GLY A 14 -31.57 -30.56 -1.03
CA GLY A 14 -30.50 -31.01 -0.11
C GLY A 14 -29.13 -30.40 -0.44
N VAL A 15 -28.21 -30.19 0.51
CA VAL A 15 -28.15 -30.42 1.97
C VAL A 15 -27.34 -29.22 2.53
N GLY A 16 -27.62 -28.54 3.64
CA GLY A 16 -28.09 -28.98 4.97
C GLY A 16 -26.99 -28.62 5.98
N LEU A 17 -26.99 -27.37 6.47
CA LEU A 17 -25.97 -26.83 7.37
C LEU A 17 -26.31 -27.12 8.85
N PRO A 18 -25.41 -27.73 9.65
CA PRO A 18 -25.55 -27.79 11.10
C PRO A 18 -24.91 -26.57 11.76
N ALA A 19 -25.69 -25.85 12.57
CA ALA A 19 -25.14 -24.93 13.57
C ALA A 19 -24.81 -25.70 14.87
N TRP A 20 -24.02 -25.09 15.77
CA TRP A 20 -24.33 -24.93 17.21
C TRP A 20 -23.18 -24.25 17.97
N ARG A 21 -23.49 -23.63 19.12
CA ARG A 21 -22.55 -23.10 20.12
C ARG A 21 -22.71 -23.88 21.42
N THR A 22 -21.66 -24.05 22.23
CA THR A 22 -21.63 -23.57 23.65
C THR A 22 -20.33 -23.86 24.45
N ARG A 23 -19.96 -22.86 25.28
CA ARG A 23 -19.38 -22.90 26.65
C ARG A 23 -18.00 -23.55 26.95
N PHE A 24 -17.03 -22.67 27.18
CA PHE A 24 -16.29 -22.47 28.45
C PHE A 24 -15.90 -23.67 29.35
N ALA A 25 -14.60 -23.78 29.64
CA ALA A 25 -14.05 -24.13 30.96
C ALA A 25 -12.63 -23.56 31.17
N LEU A 26 -12.28 -23.14 32.39
CA LEU A 26 -10.92 -22.70 32.76
C LEU A 26 -10.03 -23.90 33.15
N LYS A 27 -8.72 -23.79 32.89
CA LYS A 27 -7.72 -24.32 33.84
C LYS A 27 -6.32 -23.67 33.72
N MET A 28 -5.80 -23.19 34.84
CA MET A 28 -4.38 -22.82 34.99
C MET A 28 -3.52 -24.05 35.29
N LYS A 29 -2.31 -24.09 34.73
CA LYS A 29 -1.01 -24.48 35.34
C LYS A 29 0.07 -24.21 34.27
N ARG A 30 1.01 -23.27 34.41
CA ARG A 30 2.01 -22.95 35.46
C ARG A 30 3.31 -23.77 35.27
N ASN A 31 4.41 -23.03 35.09
CA ASN A 31 5.83 -23.42 35.03
C ASN A 31 6.31 -24.24 33.81
N LEU A 32 7.17 -23.63 32.99
CA LEU A 32 8.61 -23.86 33.17
C LEU A 32 9.40 -22.58 32.86
N VAL A 33 10.30 -22.18 33.75
CA VAL A 33 11.29 -21.13 33.51
C VAL A 33 12.64 -21.82 33.35
N LEU A 34 13.32 -21.59 32.23
CA LEU A 34 14.71 -21.99 32.04
C LEU A 34 15.59 -20.75 32.11
N HIS A 35 16.25 -20.58 33.27
CA HIS A 35 17.43 -19.73 33.33
C HIS A 35 18.54 -20.34 32.48
N TYR A 36 19.19 -19.52 31.65
CA TYR A 36 20.58 -19.73 31.31
C TYR A 36 21.38 -18.50 31.74
N SER A 37 22.46 -18.74 32.48
CA SER A 37 23.34 -17.69 33.00
C SER A 37 24.57 -17.52 32.12
N LEU A 38 25.24 -16.39 32.32
CA LEU A 38 26.38 -15.91 31.55
C LEU A 38 27.54 -16.91 31.44
N LYS A 39 28.12 -17.01 30.25
CA LYS A 39 29.59 -17.05 30.11
C LYS A 39 30.03 -16.01 29.09
N GLN A 40 30.75 -15.00 29.57
CA GLN A 40 31.68 -14.25 28.74
C GLN A 40 32.93 -15.11 28.53
N SER A 41 33.45 -15.13 27.31
CA SER A 41 34.78 -15.67 27.01
C SER A 41 35.34 -14.95 25.79
N SER A 42 36.22 -13.97 26.03
CA SER A 42 36.92 -13.25 24.98
C SER A 42 38.06 -14.11 24.41
N MET A 43 38.00 -14.42 23.12
CA MET A 43 39.19 -14.78 22.35
C MET A 43 39.16 -14.08 21.00
N SER A 44 40.21 -13.30 20.74
CA SER A 44 40.52 -12.75 19.43
C SER A 44 41.14 -13.84 18.55
N SER A 45 40.48 -14.21 17.45
CA SER A 45 41.05 -15.08 16.43
C SER A 45 40.89 -14.43 15.05
N PHE A 46 41.99 -13.90 14.51
CA PHE A 46 42.10 -13.65 13.07
C PHE A 46 41.96 -14.99 12.34
N SER A 47 40.98 -15.11 11.44
CA SER A 47 40.90 -16.23 10.49
C SER A 47 40.75 -15.68 9.07
N LEU A 48 41.78 -15.90 8.26
CA LEU A 48 41.76 -15.60 6.83
C LEU A 48 40.65 -16.42 6.16
N ARG A 49 39.75 -15.76 5.42
CA ARG A 49 38.77 -16.46 4.57
C ARG A 49 39.50 -17.04 3.36
N ASN A 50 39.72 -18.35 3.37
CA ASN A 50 40.12 -19.07 2.17
C ASN A 50 38.98 -19.02 1.15
N ASN A 51 39.24 -18.42 -0.01
CA ASN A 51 38.33 -18.49 -1.16
C ASN A 51 38.44 -19.89 -1.79
N LEU A 52 37.51 -20.78 -1.46
CA LEU A 52 37.30 -22.01 -2.22
C LEU A 52 36.37 -21.72 -3.41
N THR A 53 36.98 -21.40 -4.55
CA THR A 53 36.30 -21.13 -5.81
C THR A 53 35.82 -22.43 -6.45
N THR A 54 34.58 -22.84 -6.19
CA THR A 54 33.93 -23.92 -6.93
C THR A 54 33.66 -23.45 -8.37
N SER A 55 34.34 -24.05 -9.35
CA SER A 55 34.20 -23.68 -10.76
C SER A 55 32.90 -24.20 -11.37
N CYS A 56 31.92 -23.32 -11.58
CA CYS A 56 30.75 -23.57 -12.42
C CYS A 56 30.82 -22.72 -13.71
N SER A 57 30.02 -23.08 -14.73
CA SER A 57 30.23 -22.64 -16.11
C SER A 57 30.11 -21.12 -16.34
N ALA A 58 31.03 -20.58 -17.13
CA ALA A 58 31.08 -19.16 -17.51
C ALA A 58 30.05 -18.78 -18.61
N ALA A 59 28.83 -19.30 -18.51
CA ALA A 59 27.80 -19.21 -19.57
C ALA A 59 26.61 -18.29 -19.24
N ASP A 60 26.40 -17.91 -17.97
CA ASP A 60 25.17 -17.25 -17.50
C ASP A 60 25.41 -15.87 -16.85
N GLN A 61 26.64 -15.32 -16.95
CA GLN A 61 27.06 -14.12 -16.20
C GLN A 61 26.43 -12.78 -16.63
N ASN A 62 25.43 -12.78 -17.52
CA ASN A 62 24.85 -11.54 -18.07
C ASN A 62 23.32 -11.49 -18.00
N LYS A 63 22.66 -12.41 -17.29
CA LYS A 63 21.20 -12.43 -17.13
C LYS A 63 20.80 -11.93 -15.74
N LYS A 64 20.05 -10.83 -15.70
CA LYS A 64 19.55 -10.25 -14.43
C LYS A 64 18.42 -11.10 -13.87
N SER A 65 18.31 -11.15 -12.55
CA SER A 65 17.16 -11.78 -11.89
C SER A 65 15.89 -10.97 -12.15
N LYS A 66 14.78 -11.67 -12.41
CA LYS A 66 13.46 -11.06 -12.60
C LYS A 66 12.78 -10.74 -11.27
N VAL A 67 12.02 -9.66 -11.24
CA VAL A 67 11.15 -9.25 -10.12
C VAL A 67 9.78 -8.91 -10.67
N ILE A 68 8.72 -9.51 -10.13
CA ILE A 68 7.34 -9.18 -10.51
C ILE A 68 6.83 -8.06 -9.59
N VAL A 69 6.25 -7.00 -10.15
CA VAL A 69 5.68 -5.88 -9.37
C VAL A 69 4.21 -5.69 -9.73
N ILE A 70 3.32 -5.95 -8.77
CA ILE A 70 1.86 -5.91 -8.93
C ILE A 70 1.29 -4.69 -8.22
N SER A 71 1.03 -3.65 -9.01
CA SER A 71 0.37 -2.41 -8.61
C SER A 71 -1.09 -2.36 -9.11
N GLY A 72 -1.79 -1.27 -8.79
CA GLY A 72 -3.22 -1.09 -8.99
C GLY A 72 -3.87 -0.28 -7.85
N PRO A 73 -5.08 0.27 -8.02
CA PRO A 73 -5.77 0.97 -6.94
C PRO A 73 -6.24 0.01 -5.83
N THR A 74 -6.68 0.56 -4.69
CA THR A 74 -7.46 -0.23 -3.71
C THR A 74 -8.76 -0.74 -4.34
N GLY A 75 -9.24 -1.92 -3.92
CA GLY A 75 -10.42 -2.59 -4.52
C GLY A 75 -10.17 -3.35 -5.83
N ALA A 76 -8.97 -3.31 -6.42
CA ALA A 76 -8.65 -3.95 -7.71
C ALA A 76 -8.22 -5.44 -7.65
N GLY A 77 -8.21 -6.08 -6.47
CA GLY A 77 -7.90 -7.52 -6.34
C GLY A 77 -6.42 -7.93 -6.26
N LYS A 78 -5.48 -6.96 -6.26
CA LYS A 78 -4.01 -7.19 -6.25
C LYS A 78 -3.51 -8.34 -5.38
N SER A 79 -3.92 -8.38 -4.09
CA SER A 79 -3.40 -9.35 -3.13
C SER A 79 -3.73 -10.79 -3.54
N ARG A 80 -4.93 -11.02 -4.08
CA ARG A 80 -5.35 -12.32 -4.62
C ARG A 80 -4.54 -12.70 -5.86
N LEU A 81 -4.28 -11.74 -6.76
CA LEU A 81 -3.46 -11.99 -7.94
C LEU A 81 -2.00 -12.35 -7.55
N ALA A 82 -1.41 -11.59 -6.63
CA ALA A 82 -0.06 -11.86 -6.13
C ALA A 82 0.06 -13.23 -5.45
N LEU A 83 -0.91 -13.60 -4.61
CA LEU A 83 -0.97 -14.90 -3.96
C LEU A 83 -0.99 -16.06 -4.96
N GLU A 84 -1.83 -15.95 -5.99
CA GLU A 84 -2.03 -17.02 -6.98
C GLU A 84 -0.88 -17.14 -7.99
N ILE A 85 -0.15 -16.06 -8.27
CA ILE A 85 1.12 -16.10 -9.01
C ILE A 85 2.21 -16.73 -8.13
N ALA A 86 2.31 -16.36 -6.85
CA ALA A 86 3.30 -16.92 -5.94
C ALA A 86 3.19 -18.44 -5.80
N LYS A 87 1.97 -18.99 -5.73
CA LYS A 87 1.75 -20.46 -5.74
C LYS A 87 2.26 -21.14 -7.01
N ARG A 88 2.06 -20.53 -8.17
CA ARG A 88 2.45 -21.11 -9.48
C ARG A 88 3.95 -21.00 -9.76
N LEU A 89 4.66 -20.06 -9.12
CA LEU A 89 6.08 -19.75 -9.38
C LEU A 89 7.03 -20.04 -8.20
N ASP A 90 6.56 -20.69 -7.12
CA ASP A 90 7.26 -20.78 -5.82
C ASP A 90 7.82 -19.43 -5.33
N GLY A 91 6.95 -18.43 -5.35
CA GLY A 91 7.27 -17.05 -5.01
C GLY A 91 7.09 -16.69 -3.53
N GLU A 92 7.73 -15.59 -3.12
CA GLU A 92 7.47 -14.94 -1.84
C GLU A 92 7.07 -13.47 -2.07
N ILE A 93 6.11 -12.98 -1.29
CA ILE A 93 5.47 -11.69 -1.52
C ILE A 93 6.09 -10.61 -0.63
N ILE A 94 6.47 -9.47 -1.20
CA ILE A 94 6.89 -8.27 -0.45
C ILE A 94 5.72 -7.27 -0.48
N SER A 95 5.16 -6.92 0.68
CA SER A 95 4.07 -5.93 0.74
C SER A 95 4.61 -4.50 0.56
N ALA A 96 4.11 -3.81 -0.46
CA ALA A 96 4.37 -2.40 -0.74
C ALA A 96 3.15 -1.52 -0.36
N ASP A 97 2.59 -1.79 0.82
CA ASP A 97 1.49 -1.05 1.44
C ASP A 97 1.98 -0.34 2.73
N SER A 98 1.58 0.91 2.93
CA SER A 98 2.05 1.73 4.07
C SER A 98 1.29 1.49 5.38
N VAL A 99 0.38 0.52 5.42
CA VAL A 99 -0.48 0.21 6.57
C VAL A 99 -0.35 -1.25 7.01
N GLN A 100 -0.20 -2.20 6.08
CA GLN A 100 -0.06 -3.63 6.39
C GLN A 100 1.19 -3.97 7.24
N VAL A 101 2.17 -3.06 7.31
CA VAL A 101 3.35 -3.15 8.19
C VAL A 101 3.00 -3.17 9.69
N TYR A 102 1.83 -2.66 10.08
CA TYR A 102 1.42 -2.49 11.47
C TYR A 102 0.60 -3.66 12.00
N ARG A 103 0.99 -4.18 13.18
CA ARG A 103 0.28 -5.23 13.92
C ARG A 103 -1.11 -4.77 14.35
N GLY A 104 -2.10 -5.67 14.24
CA GLY A 104 -3.48 -5.43 14.66
C GLY A 104 -4.28 -4.47 13.76
N LEU A 105 -3.71 -4.06 12.62
CA LEU A 105 -4.36 -3.26 11.58
C LEU A 105 -4.55 -4.14 10.33
N ASP A 106 -5.47 -5.08 10.43
CA ASP A 106 -5.67 -6.22 9.51
C ASP A 106 -6.87 -5.98 8.59
N ILE A 107 -8.02 -5.61 9.14
CA ILE A 107 -9.28 -5.40 8.42
C ILE A 107 -9.19 -4.13 7.58
N GLY A 108 -8.94 -2.97 8.18
CA GLY A 108 -8.89 -1.70 7.43
C GLY A 108 -7.82 -1.64 6.33
N SER A 109 -6.73 -2.41 6.49
CA SER A 109 -5.67 -2.53 5.46
C SER A 109 -5.96 -3.62 4.42
N ALA A 110 -6.95 -4.48 4.67
CA ALA A 110 -7.16 -5.78 4.02
C ALA A 110 -5.84 -6.54 3.84
N LYS A 111 -5.17 -6.76 4.97
CA LYS A 111 -4.01 -7.63 5.09
C LYS A 111 -4.39 -9.06 4.64
N PRO A 112 -3.52 -9.77 3.90
CA PRO A 112 -3.73 -11.18 3.58
C PRO A 112 -3.99 -11.99 4.85
N SER A 113 -4.91 -12.95 4.78
CA SER A 113 -5.37 -13.70 5.95
C SER A 113 -4.24 -14.54 6.56
N VAL A 114 -4.42 -15.00 7.79
CA VAL A 114 -3.48 -15.92 8.44
C VAL A 114 -3.33 -17.23 7.65
N THR A 115 -4.32 -17.62 6.85
CA THR A 115 -4.24 -18.75 5.93
C THR A 115 -3.35 -18.42 4.72
N ASP A 116 -3.62 -17.30 4.03
CA ASP A 116 -2.83 -16.86 2.86
C ASP A 116 -1.34 -16.67 3.23
N ARG A 117 -1.08 -16.12 4.42
CA ARG A 117 0.28 -15.89 4.97
C ARG A 117 0.99 -17.14 5.49
N ARG A 118 0.28 -18.28 5.59
CA ARG A 118 0.87 -19.61 5.85
C ARG A 118 1.11 -20.38 4.55
N GLU A 119 0.28 -20.18 3.53
CA GLU A 119 0.41 -20.79 2.22
C GLU A 119 1.55 -20.16 1.41
N VAL A 120 1.70 -18.83 1.47
CA VAL A 120 2.78 -18.07 0.81
C VAL A 120 3.46 -17.15 1.83
N PRO A 121 4.81 -17.15 1.93
CA PRO A 121 5.53 -16.20 2.78
C PRO A 121 5.30 -14.75 2.35
N HIS A 122 4.91 -13.91 3.32
CA HIS A 122 4.72 -12.46 3.12
C HIS A 122 5.71 -11.65 3.97
N HIS A 123 6.51 -10.83 3.31
CA HIS A 123 7.45 -9.88 3.90
C HIS A 123 6.81 -8.51 4.09
N LEU A 124 7.32 -7.76 5.08
CA LEU A 124 6.88 -6.40 5.43
C LEU A 124 5.41 -6.32 5.89
N ILE A 125 4.93 -7.37 6.54
CA ILE A 125 3.62 -7.41 7.23
C ILE A 125 3.87 -7.69 8.71
N ASP A 126 3.13 -7.02 9.60
CA ASP A 126 3.25 -7.16 11.07
C ASP A 126 4.66 -6.91 11.64
N ILE A 127 5.45 -6.08 10.97
CA ILE A 127 6.83 -5.73 11.37
C ILE A 127 6.89 -4.65 12.46
N LEU A 128 5.84 -3.84 12.64
CA LEU A 128 5.81 -2.68 13.56
C LEU A 128 4.58 -2.67 14.48
N HIS A 129 4.71 -2.00 15.62
CA HIS A 129 3.59 -1.54 16.45
C HIS A 129 2.96 -0.26 15.87
N PRO A 130 1.63 -0.02 15.95
CA PRO A 130 1.00 1.16 15.33
C PRO A 130 1.45 2.53 15.86
N SER A 131 2.17 2.60 16.98
CA SER A 131 2.78 3.83 17.48
C SER A 131 4.09 4.21 16.76
N GLU A 132 4.68 3.30 15.98
CA GLU A 132 5.97 3.50 15.31
C GLU A 132 5.84 4.18 13.93
N ASP A 133 6.82 5.01 13.58
CA ASP A 133 6.87 5.61 12.24
C ASP A 133 7.51 4.68 11.19
N TYR A 134 6.83 4.53 10.05
CA TYR A 134 7.38 3.91 8.85
C TYR A 134 7.51 4.94 7.71
N SER A 135 8.50 4.77 6.84
CA SER A 135 8.82 5.73 5.79
C SER A 135 9.21 5.04 4.49
N ALA A 136 9.15 5.77 3.37
CA ALA A 136 9.63 5.25 2.08
C ALA A 136 11.13 4.90 2.09
N GLY A 137 11.91 5.50 3.00
CA GLY A 137 13.32 5.16 3.21
C GLY A 137 13.49 3.80 3.88
N LYS A 138 12.76 3.55 4.99
CA LYS A 138 12.70 2.23 5.64
C LYS A 138 12.18 1.17 4.67
N PHE A 139 11.06 1.42 4.00
CA PHE A 139 10.52 0.48 3.01
C PHE A 139 11.54 0.13 1.93
N PHE A 140 12.27 1.11 1.39
CA PHE A 140 13.34 0.82 0.43
C PHE A 140 14.39 -0.09 1.05
N GLU A 141 14.91 0.25 2.23
CA GLU A 141 15.95 -0.53 2.93
C GLU A 141 15.49 -1.97 3.24
N ASP A 142 14.27 -2.15 3.75
CA ASP A 142 13.70 -3.45 4.12
C ASP A 142 13.31 -4.29 2.89
N ALA A 143 12.67 -3.70 1.87
CA ALA A 143 12.29 -4.41 0.64
C ALA A 143 13.50 -4.79 -0.21
N ARG A 144 14.50 -3.89 -0.35
CA ARG A 144 15.73 -4.16 -1.09
C ARG A 144 16.64 -5.18 -0.40
N LYS A 145 16.44 -5.45 0.90
CA LYS A 145 17.01 -6.60 1.59
C LYS A 145 16.22 -7.88 1.31
N ALA A 146 14.88 -7.83 1.36
CA ALA A 146 14.05 -9.01 1.13
C ALA A 146 14.25 -9.63 -0.27
N THR A 147 14.44 -8.83 -1.32
CA THR A 147 14.61 -9.33 -2.71
C THR A 147 15.78 -10.31 -2.89
N PRO A 148 17.04 -9.99 -2.51
CA PRO A 148 18.14 -10.95 -2.55
C PRO A 148 17.96 -12.11 -1.55
N ASP A 149 17.34 -11.88 -0.38
CA ASP A 149 17.01 -12.96 0.57
C ASP A 149 16.00 -13.97 0.01
N ILE A 150 15.14 -13.57 -0.94
CA ILE A 150 14.20 -14.45 -1.66
C ILE A 150 14.92 -15.15 -2.83
N LEU A 151 15.64 -14.39 -3.66
CA LEU A 151 16.39 -14.93 -4.81
C LEU A 151 17.45 -15.95 -4.38
N GLY A 152 18.11 -15.73 -3.23
CA GLY A 152 19.07 -16.67 -2.64
C GLY A 152 18.49 -18.02 -2.20
N LYS A 153 17.16 -18.15 -2.13
CA LYS A 153 16.45 -19.43 -1.93
C LYS A 153 16.09 -20.14 -3.24
N GLY A 154 16.38 -19.53 -4.40
CA GLY A 154 15.89 -19.94 -5.71
C GLY A 154 14.43 -19.53 -6.00
N ARG A 155 13.87 -18.61 -5.21
CA ARG A 155 12.43 -18.25 -5.23
C ARG A 155 12.16 -16.94 -5.96
N VAL A 156 10.91 -16.74 -6.36
CA VAL A 156 10.46 -15.59 -7.17
C VAL A 156 10.00 -14.41 -6.27
N PRO A 157 10.69 -13.25 -6.29
CA PRO A 157 10.26 -12.07 -5.54
C PRO A 157 9.08 -11.36 -6.22
N ILE A 158 7.95 -11.27 -5.51
CA ILE A 158 6.71 -10.66 -6.01
C ILE A 158 6.35 -9.46 -5.11
N VAL A 159 6.55 -8.25 -5.60
CA VAL A 159 6.23 -7.02 -4.84
C VAL A 159 4.79 -6.60 -5.12
N ALA A 160 3.93 -6.63 -4.11
CA ALA A 160 2.50 -6.35 -4.25
C ALA A 160 2.08 -5.16 -3.39
N GLY A 161 1.48 -4.12 -3.98
CA GLY A 161 1.09 -2.94 -3.21
C GLY A 161 0.46 -1.83 -4.02
N GLY A 162 0.23 -0.68 -3.39
CA GLY A 162 -0.42 0.48 -4.02
C GLY A 162 0.29 1.81 -3.75
N THR A 163 1.44 1.78 -3.09
CA THR A 163 2.15 2.97 -2.61
C THR A 163 3.15 3.45 -3.68
N GLY A 164 2.74 4.40 -4.52
CA GLY A 164 3.52 4.87 -5.68
C GLY A 164 4.95 5.28 -5.38
N LEU A 165 5.18 6.04 -4.30
CA LEU A 165 6.52 6.46 -3.89
C LEU A 165 7.42 5.28 -3.45
N TYR A 166 6.85 4.30 -2.73
CA TYR A 166 7.55 3.10 -2.29
C TYR A 166 8.02 2.30 -3.51
N LEU A 167 7.10 1.99 -4.42
CA LEU A 167 7.39 1.21 -5.63
C LEU A 167 8.37 1.93 -6.56
N ARG A 168 8.24 3.26 -6.75
CA ARG A 168 9.22 4.05 -7.51
C ARG A 168 10.62 3.96 -6.91
N TRP A 169 10.76 4.15 -5.60
CA TRP A 169 12.09 4.07 -4.97
C TRP A 169 12.66 2.65 -5.00
N TYR A 170 11.84 1.61 -4.86
CA TYR A 170 12.29 0.21 -4.94
C TYR A 170 12.80 -0.19 -6.34
N ILE A 171 12.15 0.31 -7.40
CA ILE A 171 12.54 0.06 -8.80
C ILE A 171 13.78 0.88 -9.18
N TYR A 172 13.75 2.20 -8.95
CA TYR A 172 14.74 3.13 -9.51
C TYR A 172 15.85 3.55 -8.53
N GLY A 173 15.70 3.27 -7.23
CA GLY A 173 16.55 3.81 -6.17
C GLY A 173 15.90 5.00 -5.44
N LYS A 174 16.32 5.22 -4.18
CA LYS A 174 15.94 6.40 -3.39
C LYS A 174 16.97 7.53 -3.48
N PRO A 175 16.57 8.81 -3.37
CA PRO A 175 17.51 9.93 -3.28
C PRO A 175 18.49 9.77 -2.11
N ALA A 176 19.73 10.23 -2.30
CA ALA A 176 20.82 10.17 -1.30
C ALA A 176 20.68 11.22 -0.18
N VAL A 177 19.45 11.51 0.25
CA VAL A 177 19.14 12.50 1.30
C VAL A 177 19.53 11.95 2.67
N PRO A 178 20.32 12.67 3.49
CA PRO A 178 20.67 12.21 4.83
C PRO A 178 19.46 12.16 5.77
N LYS A 179 19.52 11.22 6.72
CA LYS A 179 18.59 11.11 7.82
C LYS A 179 18.95 12.15 8.88
N ALA A 180 17.97 12.93 9.33
CA ALA A 180 18.19 13.92 10.40
C ALA A 180 18.51 13.21 11.72
N SER A 181 19.33 13.84 12.55
CA SER A 181 19.56 13.40 13.93
C SER A 181 18.35 13.75 14.81
N MET A 182 18.20 13.08 15.95
CA MET A 182 17.13 13.42 16.90
C MET A 182 17.26 14.86 17.44
N GLY A 183 18.48 15.39 17.56
CA GLY A 183 18.73 16.79 17.89
C GLY A 183 18.14 17.73 16.83
N ILE A 184 18.53 17.55 15.57
CA ILE A 184 18.05 18.37 14.44
C ILE A 184 16.51 18.30 14.31
N THR A 185 15.91 17.11 14.38
CA THR A 185 14.44 16.99 14.34
C THR A 185 13.78 17.64 15.55
N SER A 186 14.39 17.61 16.75
CA SER A 186 13.86 18.31 17.93
C SER A 186 13.97 19.83 17.80
N GLU A 187 15.13 20.34 17.40
CA GLU A 187 15.39 21.78 17.17
C GLU A 187 14.42 22.35 16.13
N VAL A 188 14.28 21.66 14.99
CA VAL A 188 13.39 22.06 13.89
C VAL A 188 11.91 21.91 14.26
N CYS A 189 11.54 20.95 15.12
CA CYS A 189 10.19 20.89 15.69
C CYS A 189 9.90 22.10 16.61
N SER A 190 10.85 22.49 17.46
CA SER A 190 10.71 23.65 18.34
C SER A 190 10.68 24.98 17.56
N GLU A 191 11.57 25.16 16.59
CA GLU A 191 11.68 26.35 15.73
C GLU A 191 10.37 26.64 14.96
N LEU A 192 9.62 25.59 14.60
CA LEU A 192 8.34 25.72 13.90
C LEU A 192 7.10 25.62 14.83
N MET A 193 7.27 25.33 16.13
CA MET A 193 6.15 24.93 17.00
C MET A 193 5.11 26.03 17.18
N ASP A 194 5.55 27.25 17.51
CA ASP A 194 4.66 28.37 17.77
C ASP A 194 4.09 28.95 16.47
N LEU A 195 4.88 28.96 15.39
CA LEU A 195 4.41 29.32 14.05
C LEU A 195 3.27 28.38 13.61
N GLN A 196 3.41 27.08 13.84
CA GLN A 196 2.37 26.10 13.54
C GLN A 196 1.16 26.26 14.46
N ARG A 197 1.34 26.49 15.76
CA ARG A 197 0.23 26.70 16.72
C ARG A 197 -0.58 27.95 16.38
N ASN A 198 0.07 29.01 15.95
CA ASN A 198 -0.54 30.30 15.63
C ASN A 198 -1.02 30.42 14.17
N GLY A 199 -0.89 29.37 13.36
CA GLY A 199 -1.28 29.38 11.95
C GLY A 199 -0.42 30.29 11.04
N GLN A 200 0.79 30.66 11.47
CA GLN A 200 1.67 31.63 10.79
C GLN A 200 2.44 30.97 9.63
N TRP A 201 1.70 30.43 8.67
CA TRP A 201 2.22 29.67 7.52
C TRP A 201 3.26 30.45 6.72
N ASP A 202 2.95 31.69 6.30
CA ASP A 202 3.84 32.46 5.44
C ASP A 202 5.18 32.78 6.12
N ALA A 203 5.17 33.08 7.43
CA ALA A 203 6.38 33.30 8.21
C ALA A 203 7.26 32.03 8.30
N ALA A 204 6.65 30.85 8.39
CA ALA A 204 7.35 29.58 8.37
C ALA A 204 7.89 29.24 6.96
N VAL A 205 7.16 29.58 5.89
CA VAL A 205 7.65 29.46 4.51
C VAL A 205 8.86 30.36 4.32
N ASP A 206 8.78 31.61 4.75
CA ASP A 206 9.86 32.58 4.65
C ASP A 206 11.11 32.17 5.44
N LEU A 207 10.94 31.50 6.60
CA LEU A 207 12.02 30.90 7.38
C LEU A 207 12.74 29.80 6.59
N VAL A 208 12.01 28.87 5.95
CA VAL A 208 12.61 27.78 5.14
C VAL A 208 13.23 28.28 3.84
N VAL A 209 12.65 29.33 3.22
CA VAL A 209 13.26 30.03 2.08
C VAL A 209 14.58 30.68 2.47
N LYS A 210 14.64 31.37 3.61
CA LYS A 210 15.87 31.98 4.16
C LYS A 210 16.90 30.93 4.57
N ALA A 211 16.47 29.75 5.00
CA ALA A 211 17.36 28.63 5.29
C ALA A 211 17.97 27.98 4.03
N GLY A 212 17.34 28.12 2.85
CA GLY A 212 17.94 27.74 1.56
C GLY A 212 17.04 26.99 0.57
N ASP A 213 15.77 26.70 0.88
CA ASP A 213 14.84 26.07 -0.07
C ASP A 213 13.82 27.07 -0.64
N PRO A 214 14.10 27.71 -1.79
CA PRO A 214 13.15 28.60 -2.45
C PRO A 214 11.90 27.88 -2.96
N LYS A 215 11.89 26.54 -3.08
CA LYS A 215 10.70 25.78 -3.52
C LYS A 215 9.63 25.70 -2.44
N ALA A 216 9.94 26.03 -1.18
CA ALA A 216 8.96 26.10 -0.10
C ALA A 216 7.79 27.06 -0.39
N ARG A 217 8.01 28.11 -1.20
CA ARG A 217 6.97 29.03 -1.69
C ARG A 217 5.87 28.37 -2.53
N PHE A 218 6.13 27.18 -3.07
CA PHE A 218 5.18 26.40 -3.89
C PHE A 218 4.65 25.17 -3.15
N PHE A 219 4.88 25.06 -1.83
CA PHE A 219 4.24 24.02 -1.03
C PHE A 219 2.76 24.38 -0.82
N PRO A 220 1.83 23.40 -0.90
CA PRO A 220 0.43 23.64 -0.56
C PRO A 220 0.32 24.21 0.86
N GLU A 221 -0.61 25.14 1.05
CA GLU A 221 -0.86 25.80 2.34
C GLU A 221 -1.01 24.79 3.49
N ASN A 222 -0.49 25.17 4.66
CA ASN A 222 -0.50 24.35 5.87
C ASN A 222 0.13 22.95 5.72
N ASN A 223 0.98 22.71 4.71
CA ASN A 223 1.77 21.48 4.59
C ASN A 223 3.03 21.52 5.49
N TRP A 224 2.79 21.69 6.79
CA TRP A 224 3.79 21.77 7.85
C TRP A 224 4.76 20.58 7.83
N TYR A 225 4.32 19.39 7.39
CA TYR A 225 5.19 18.23 7.20
C TYR A 225 6.27 18.45 6.13
N ARG A 226 5.92 18.96 4.94
CA ARG A 226 6.91 19.25 3.88
C ARG A 226 7.84 20.38 4.27
N LEU A 227 7.29 21.43 4.88
CA LEU A 227 8.03 22.60 5.36
C LEU A 227 9.09 22.17 6.40
N ARG A 228 8.65 21.43 7.43
CA ARG A 228 9.54 20.83 8.43
C ARG A 228 10.59 19.92 7.82
N ARG A 229 10.19 19.00 6.92
CA ARG A 229 11.13 18.05 6.31
C ARG A 229 12.16 18.73 5.40
N SER A 230 11.82 19.85 4.75
CA SER A 230 12.81 20.64 4.01
C SER A 230 13.85 21.24 4.95
N LEU A 231 13.41 21.87 6.05
CA LEU A 231 14.31 22.45 7.05
C LEU A 231 15.20 21.40 7.73
N GLU A 232 14.67 20.23 8.07
CA GLU A 232 15.46 19.08 8.56
C GLU A 232 16.58 18.70 7.58
N ILE A 233 16.30 18.67 6.27
CA ILE A 233 17.28 18.30 5.23
C ILE A 233 18.37 19.36 5.12
N ILE A 234 17.99 20.64 5.11
CA ILE A 234 18.93 21.78 5.12
C ILE A 234 19.85 21.69 6.34
N ARG A 235 19.28 21.61 7.56
CA ARG A 235 20.06 21.51 8.81
C ARG A 235 20.97 20.28 8.85
N SER A 236 20.59 19.18 8.19
CA SER A 236 21.37 17.92 8.14
C SER A 236 22.42 17.86 7.03
N SER A 237 22.48 18.83 6.11
CA SER A 237 23.32 18.70 4.89
C SER A 237 23.87 20.01 4.31
N GLY A 238 23.45 21.17 4.82
CA GLY A 238 23.71 22.48 4.21
C GLY A 238 22.99 22.72 2.87
N SER A 239 22.18 21.78 2.39
CA SER A 239 21.58 21.81 1.04
C SER A 239 20.06 21.62 1.06
N PRO A 240 19.30 22.27 0.16
CA PRO A 240 17.85 22.06 0.05
C PRO A 240 17.52 20.68 -0.52
N PRO A 241 16.28 20.17 -0.34
CA PRO A 241 15.87 18.86 -0.84
C PRO A 241 16.07 18.66 -2.35
N SER A 242 16.03 19.73 -3.15
CA SER A 242 16.24 19.67 -4.59
C SER A 242 17.71 19.61 -5.05
N ALA A 243 18.68 19.65 -4.13
CA ALA A 243 20.08 19.38 -4.45
C ALA A 243 20.39 17.88 -4.57
N PHE A 244 19.50 17.01 -4.08
CA PHE A 244 19.65 15.56 -4.10
C PHE A 244 18.97 14.98 -5.34
N SER A 245 19.75 14.31 -6.20
CA SER A 245 19.21 13.63 -7.38
C SER A 245 18.15 12.59 -6.98
N VAL A 246 17.06 12.56 -7.75
CA VAL A 246 16.06 11.49 -7.71
C VAL A 246 16.34 10.58 -8.91
N PRO A 247 16.78 9.32 -8.72
CA PRO A 247 17.21 8.45 -9.83
C PRO A 247 16.17 8.26 -10.95
N TYR A 248 14.89 8.31 -10.59
CA TYR A 248 13.76 8.27 -11.51
C TYR A 248 13.73 9.44 -12.50
N ASP A 249 14.18 10.63 -12.11
CA ASP A 249 14.11 11.82 -12.96
C ASP A 249 15.12 11.67 -14.13
N SER A 250 16.32 11.14 -13.87
CA SER A 250 17.28 10.77 -14.92
C SER A 250 16.77 9.64 -15.83
N PHE A 251 16.05 8.64 -15.29
CA PHE A 251 15.38 7.61 -16.11
C PHE A 251 14.31 8.23 -17.03
N ARG A 252 13.59 9.27 -16.58
CA ARG A 252 12.66 10.02 -17.43
C ARG A 252 13.39 10.78 -18.53
N GLU A 253 14.43 11.53 -18.20
CA GLU A 253 15.21 12.32 -19.17
C GLU A 253 15.81 11.42 -20.27
N GLN A 254 16.34 10.24 -19.90
CA GLN A 254 16.82 9.22 -20.84
C GLN A 254 15.71 8.61 -21.73
N LEU A 255 14.44 8.70 -21.36
CA LEU A 255 13.31 8.12 -22.10
C LEU A 255 12.60 9.18 -22.96
N ASP A 256 12.30 10.34 -22.37
CA ASP A 256 11.66 11.48 -23.04
C ASP A 256 12.53 11.97 -24.22
N SER A 257 13.86 11.95 -24.09
CA SER A 257 14.82 12.26 -25.18
C SER A 257 14.77 11.31 -26.38
N ARG A 258 14.28 10.07 -26.21
CA ARG A 258 14.08 9.10 -27.31
C ARG A 258 12.73 9.31 -27.97
N LEU A 259 11.70 9.58 -27.17
CA LEU A 259 10.35 9.88 -27.65
C LEU A 259 10.32 11.20 -28.44
N SER A 260 11.20 12.16 -28.12
CA SER A 260 11.41 13.39 -28.90
C SER A 260 12.28 13.22 -30.16
N GLY A 261 12.57 11.99 -30.60
CA GLY A 261 13.49 11.66 -31.70
C GLY A 261 13.03 12.03 -33.12
N PHE A 262 12.42 13.20 -33.32
CA PHE A 262 12.16 13.75 -34.65
C PHE A 262 13.44 14.37 -35.24
N SER A 263 13.71 14.07 -36.51
CA SER A 263 14.95 14.43 -37.18
C SER A 263 15.17 15.95 -37.30
N VAL A 264 16.35 16.41 -36.90
CA VAL A 264 16.99 17.62 -37.43
C VAL A 264 18.34 17.20 -38.01
N ASN A 265 18.62 17.62 -39.25
CA ASN A 265 19.72 17.07 -40.05
C ASN A 265 21.12 17.38 -39.47
N GLY A 266 22.06 16.44 -39.65
CA GLY A 266 23.41 16.83 -40.08
C GLY A 266 24.61 16.51 -39.17
N SER A 267 24.81 15.26 -38.76
CA SER A 267 26.15 14.62 -38.79
C SER A 267 26.06 13.12 -38.46
N SER A 268 27.04 12.34 -38.93
CA SER A 268 27.04 10.88 -38.86
C SER A 268 28.02 10.36 -37.80
N ASP A 269 27.49 9.81 -36.70
CA ASP A 269 28.22 8.88 -35.82
C ASP A 269 27.36 7.62 -35.58
N LEU A 270 27.30 6.77 -36.61
CA LEU A 270 26.58 5.48 -36.60
C LEU A 270 27.37 4.40 -35.84
N ASN A 271 27.68 4.62 -34.55
CA ASN A 271 28.37 3.63 -33.71
C ASN A 271 28.18 3.84 -32.20
N ASN A 272 26.93 3.99 -31.73
CA ASN A 272 26.62 3.83 -30.31
C ASN A 272 25.36 2.95 -30.13
N PRO A 273 25.43 1.79 -29.43
CA PRO A 273 24.29 0.90 -29.28
C PRO A 273 23.09 1.54 -28.58
N GLN A 274 21.88 1.16 -29.00
CA GLN A 274 20.63 1.63 -28.38
C GLN A 274 20.40 0.95 -27.02
N GLU A 275 20.94 1.54 -25.96
CA GLU A 275 20.80 1.00 -24.60
C GLU A 275 19.49 1.46 -23.97
N ASN A 276 18.46 0.60 -23.97
CA ASN A 276 17.19 0.79 -23.23
C ASN A 276 17.48 1.23 -21.78
N PRO A 277 16.87 2.30 -21.22
CA PRO A 277 17.18 2.78 -19.86
C PRO A 277 16.83 1.77 -18.75
N ALA A 278 16.03 0.73 -19.05
CA ALA A 278 15.86 -0.41 -18.14
C ALA A 278 17.15 -1.26 -17.98
N LYS A 279 18.16 -1.11 -18.85
CA LYS A 279 19.47 -1.78 -18.74
C LYS A 279 20.30 -1.28 -17.55
N ASP A 280 20.00 -0.13 -16.97
CA ASP A 280 20.70 0.37 -15.78
C ASP A 280 20.06 -0.12 -14.46
N LEU A 281 18.84 -0.68 -14.51
CA LEU A 281 18.16 -1.23 -13.35
C LEU A 281 18.80 -2.54 -12.89
N ASP A 282 18.90 -2.79 -11.59
CA ASP A 282 19.59 -3.97 -11.06
C ASP A 282 18.81 -5.30 -11.21
N TYR A 283 17.50 -5.23 -11.46
CA TYR A 283 16.64 -6.37 -11.77
C TYR A 283 15.85 -6.17 -13.07
N GLU A 284 15.41 -7.28 -13.67
CA GLU A 284 14.43 -7.26 -14.76
C GLU A 284 13.02 -7.14 -14.16
N PHE A 285 12.48 -5.92 -14.11
CA PHE A 285 11.20 -5.63 -13.44
C PHE A 285 9.98 -5.81 -14.35
N ILE A 286 9.17 -6.85 -14.08
CA ILE A 286 7.86 -7.07 -14.72
C ILE A 286 6.82 -6.23 -13.97
N CYS A 287 6.63 -4.98 -14.39
CA CYS A 287 5.77 -4.00 -13.71
C CYS A 287 4.34 -3.96 -14.27
N LEU A 288 3.37 -4.33 -13.44
CA LEU A 288 1.99 -4.54 -13.84
C LEU A 288 1.04 -3.66 -13.01
N PHE A 289 0.05 -3.04 -13.65
CA PHE A 289 -0.97 -2.21 -13.01
C PHE A 289 -2.37 -2.79 -13.27
N LEU A 290 -2.89 -3.51 -12.29
CA LEU A 290 -4.20 -4.17 -12.33
C LEU A 290 -5.31 -3.16 -12.01
N SER A 291 -6.27 -2.94 -12.92
CA SER A 291 -7.41 -2.04 -12.70
C SER A 291 -8.67 -2.46 -13.45
N SER A 292 -9.84 -2.11 -12.92
CA SER A 292 -11.14 -2.20 -13.61
C SER A 292 -11.55 -0.83 -14.19
N PRO A 293 -12.58 -0.76 -15.06
CA PRO A 293 -13.30 0.48 -15.38
C PRO A 293 -13.80 1.20 -14.11
N ARG A 294 -13.77 2.54 -14.09
CA ARG A 294 -13.76 3.28 -12.81
C ARG A 294 -15.07 3.21 -12.03
N VAL A 295 -16.21 3.08 -12.72
CA VAL A 295 -17.53 2.88 -12.08
C VAL A 295 -17.60 1.53 -11.36
N ALA A 296 -17.05 0.46 -11.97
CA ALA A 296 -16.98 -0.85 -11.34
C ALA A 296 -16.01 -0.86 -10.15
N LEU A 297 -14.86 -0.19 -10.30
CA LEU A 297 -13.89 0.00 -9.22
C LEU A 297 -14.47 0.78 -8.03
N TYR A 298 -15.24 1.85 -8.27
CA TYR A 298 -15.89 2.58 -7.18
C TYR A 298 -16.95 1.72 -6.48
N ARG A 299 -17.71 0.90 -7.22
CA ARG A 299 -18.66 -0.05 -6.61
C ARG A 299 -17.98 -1.11 -5.73
N SER A 300 -16.80 -1.62 -6.12
CA SER A 300 -16.06 -2.57 -5.27
C SER A 300 -15.40 -1.91 -4.07
N ILE A 301 -14.94 -0.66 -4.20
CA ILE A 301 -14.46 0.15 -3.07
C ILE A 301 -15.57 0.44 -2.08
N ASP A 302 -16.75 0.86 -2.55
CA ASP A 302 -17.86 1.26 -1.70
C ASP A 302 -18.40 0.07 -0.90
N LEU A 303 -18.64 -1.07 -1.58
CA LEU A 303 -19.03 -2.33 -0.94
C LEU A 303 -17.99 -2.79 0.09
N ARG A 304 -16.70 -2.72 -0.24
CA ARG A 304 -15.62 -3.07 0.71
C ARG A 304 -15.61 -2.18 1.95
N CYS A 305 -16.04 -0.91 1.84
CA CYS A 305 -16.18 -0.04 3.01
C CYS A 305 -17.36 -0.48 3.90
N GLU A 306 -18.44 -1.01 3.31
CA GLU A 306 -19.53 -1.65 4.07
C GLU A 306 -19.06 -2.96 4.72
N GLU A 307 -18.40 -3.85 3.97
CA GLU A 307 -17.88 -5.15 4.45
C GLU A 307 -16.97 -5.00 5.69
N MET A 308 -16.15 -3.94 5.74
CA MET A 308 -15.27 -3.62 6.87
C MET A 308 -16.00 -3.18 8.16
N LEU A 309 -17.28 -2.83 8.05
CA LEU A 309 -18.11 -2.31 9.13
C LEU A 309 -19.28 -3.24 9.50
N MET A 310 -19.52 -4.29 8.70
CA MET A 310 -20.56 -5.28 8.97
C MET A 310 -20.35 -6.03 10.28
N ASP A 311 -19.11 -6.37 10.60
CA ASP A 311 -18.75 -6.84 11.93
C ASP A 311 -18.20 -5.65 12.74
N PRO A 312 -18.81 -5.26 13.87
CA PRO A 312 -18.27 -4.23 14.73
C PRO A 312 -16.97 -4.65 15.44
N GLU A 313 -16.66 -5.96 15.52
CA GLU A 313 -15.33 -6.45 15.91
C GLU A 313 -14.27 -6.28 14.78
N GLY A 314 -14.69 -5.76 13.60
CA GLY A 314 -13.83 -5.37 12.47
C GLY A 314 -13.20 -3.96 12.61
N LEU A 315 -13.32 -3.12 11.58
CA LEU A 315 -12.60 -1.84 11.49
C LEU A 315 -12.81 -0.90 12.69
N LEU A 316 -14.00 -0.89 13.29
CA LEU A 316 -14.29 -0.06 14.47
C LEU A 316 -13.58 -0.56 15.72
N SER A 317 -13.36 -1.87 15.86
CA SER A 317 -12.58 -2.46 16.95
C SER A 317 -11.09 -2.10 16.81
N GLU A 318 -10.53 -2.21 15.59
CA GLU A 318 -9.14 -1.80 15.32
C GLU A 318 -8.93 -0.29 15.58
N ALA A 319 -9.89 0.55 15.17
CA ALA A 319 -9.88 1.98 15.42
C ALA A 319 -10.09 2.35 16.90
N SER A 320 -10.95 1.63 17.63
CA SER A 320 -11.10 1.76 19.09
C SER A 320 -9.79 1.43 19.78
N TRP A 321 -9.16 0.30 19.43
CA TRP A 321 -7.89 -0.12 20.02
C TRP A 321 -6.79 0.93 19.82
N LEU A 322 -6.70 1.57 18.64
CA LEU A 322 -5.78 2.69 18.41
C LEU A 322 -6.01 3.87 19.39
N LEU A 323 -7.28 4.23 19.65
CA LEU A 323 -7.64 5.24 20.66
C LEU A 323 -7.30 4.77 22.08
N ASP A 324 -7.51 3.49 22.38
CA ASP A 324 -7.33 2.91 23.72
C ASP A 324 -5.85 2.74 24.12
N ILE A 325 -4.94 2.64 23.14
CA ILE A 325 -3.48 2.77 23.35
C ILE A 325 -2.98 4.22 23.33
N GLY A 326 -3.88 5.20 23.32
CA GLY A 326 -3.55 6.64 23.41
C GLY A 326 -3.06 7.29 22.12
N LEU A 327 -3.34 6.68 20.95
CA LEU A 327 -3.09 7.33 19.66
C LEU A 327 -4.33 8.09 19.20
N HIS A 328 -4.13 9.28 18.66
CA HIS A 328 -5.17 10.12 18.08
C HIS A 328 -5.13 10.10 16.54
N PRO A 329 -6.24 10.46 15.87
CA PRO A 329 -6.25 10.68 14.42
C PRO A 329 -5.10 11.57 13.95
N ASN A 330 -4.59 11.33 12.75
CA ASN A 330 -3.61 12.17 12.07
C ASN A 330 -2.21 12.27 12.71
N MET A 331 -1.87 11.53 13.78
CA MET A 331 -0.54 11.53 14.41
C MET A 331 0.58 10.97 13.52
N ASN A 332 0.43 9.74 13.01
CA ASN A 332 1.47 9.02 12.25
C ASN A 332 0.90 8.32 11.01
N SER A 333 1.67 7.45 10.35
CA SER A 333 1.17 6.75 9.14
C SER A 333 0.03 5.77 9.42
N ALA A 334 -0.04 5.18 10.62
CA ALA A 334 -1.15 4.31 11.02
C ALA A 334 -2.44 5.10 11.22
N THR A 335 -2.44 6.16 12.05
CA THR A 335 -3.65 6.95 12.34
C THR A 335 -4.02 7.99 11.27
N ARG A 336 -3.23 8.09 10.19
CA ARG A 336 -3.59 8.77 8.93
C ARG A 336 -4.19 7.84 7.87
N ALA A 337 -4.14 6.52 8.08
CA ALA A 337 -4.64 5.56 7.12
C ALA A 337 -6.16 5.70 6.91
N ILE A 338 -6.60 5.54 5.67
CA ILE A 338 -8.02 5.69 5.29
C ILE A 338 -8.81 4.51 5.84
N GLY A 339 -10.02 4.77 6.35
CA GLY A 339 -10.75 3.84 7.20
C GLY A 339 -10.45 4.15 8.65
N TYR A 340 -9.25 3.80 9.13
CA TYR A 340 -8.84 4.03 10.53
C TYR A 340 -9.01 5.47 10.97
N ARG A 341 -8.54 6.45 10.18
CA ARG A 341 -8.66 7.86 10.52
C ARG A 341 -10.12 8.29 10.68
N GLN A 342 -10.98 7.95 9.71
CA GLN A 342 -12.42 8.26 9.75
C GLN A 342 -13.11 7.55 10.92
N ALA A 343 -12.76 6.29 11.20
CA ALA A 343 -13.32 5.51 12.29
C ALA A 343 -12.89 6.06 13.65
N MET A 344 -11.63 6.46 13.83
CA MET A 344 -11.15 7.13 15.05
C MET A 344 -11.78 8.51 15.23
N GLU A 345 -11.95 9.30 14.16
CA GLU A 345 -12.65 10.60 14.17
C GLU A 345 -14.13 10.41 14.58
N TYR A 346 -14.81 9.39 14.08
CA TYR A 346 -16.19 9.03 14.44
C TYR A 346 -16.32 8.51 15.89
N LEU A 347 -15.48 7.54 16.29
CA LEU A 347 -15.51 6.94 17.62
C LEU A 347 -15.13 7.93 18.73
N LEU A 348 -14.30 8.94 18.46
CA LEU A 348 -14.06 10.04 19.40
C LEU A 348 -15.33 10.85 19.67
N SER A 349 -16.07 11.24 18.62
CA SER A 349 -17.36 11.92 18.81
C SER A 349 -18.36 11.03 19.56
N CYS A 350 -18.39 9.73 19.29
CA CYS A 350 -19.22 8.78 20.04
C CYS A 350 -18.84 8.75 21.54
N ARG A 351 -17.54 8.77 21.86
CA ARG A 351 -17.01 8.82 23.24
C ARG A 351 -17.40 10.13 23.95
N GLU A 352 -17.29 11.26 23.26
CA GLU A 352 -17.73 12.59 23.74
C GLU A 352 -19.24 12.63 24.03
N GLN A 353 -20.06 11.97 23.20
CA GLN A 353 -21.50 11.79 23.40
C GLN A 353 -21.86 10.72 24.45
N GLY A 354 -20.88 10.16 25.17
CA GLY A 354 -21.10 9.15 26.22
C GLY A 354 -21.45 7.77 25.65
N GLY A 355 -20.76 7.36 24.59
CA GLY A 355 -20.96 6.08 23.89
C GLY A 355 -22.13 6.08 22.90
N LYS A 356 -22.69 7.23 22.54
CA LYS A 356 -23.90 7.32 21.70
C LYS A 356 -23.56 7.71 20.27
N SER A 357 -24.41 7.28 19.34
CA SER A 357 -24.45 7.74 17.95
C SER A 357 -25.80 7.39 17.32
N SER A 358 -26.22 8.12 16.29
CA SER A 358 -27.43 7.86 15.50
C SER A 358 -27.14 7.19 14.15
N PRO A 359 -28.16 6.64 13.45
CA PRO A 359 -27.99 6.12 12.09
C PRO A 359 -27.44 7.19 11.12
N GLU A 360 -27.92 8.43 11.21
CA GLU A 360 -27.50 9.54 10.34
C GLU A 360 -26.01 9.86 10.50
N GLU A 361 -25.49 9.83 11.74
CA GLU A 361 -24.06 10.01 12.03
C GLU A 361 -23.22 8.86 11.48
N PHE A 362 -23.69 7.62 11.67
CA PHE A 362 -23.04 6.43 11.09
C PHE A 362 -22.99 6.49 9.56
N TYR A 363 -24.09 6.88 8.90
CA TYR A 363 -24.13 7.03 7.45
C TYR A 363 -23.26 8.19 6.93
N ALA A 364 -23.15 9.30 7.68
CA ALA A 364 -22.21 10.37 7.36
C ALA A 364 -20.74 9.90 7.45
N PHE A 365 -20.40 9.14 8.49
CA PHE A 365 -19.09 8.49 8.63
C PHE A 365 -18.80 7.51 7.46
N LEU A 366 -19.72 6.60 7.15
CA LEU A 366 -19.60 5.65 6.05
C LEU A 366 -19.40 6.37 4.70
N TYR A 367 -20.17 7.43 4.45
CA TYR A 367 -20.04 8.24 3.24
C TYR A 367 -18.66 8.88 3.09
N GLU A 368 -18.12 9.51 4.15
CA GLU A 368 -16.79 10.11 4.12
C GLU A 368 -15.67 9.07 4.02
N PHE A 369 -15.82 7.89 4.61
CA PHE A 369 -14.90 6.77 4.42
C PHE A 369 -14.88 6.29 2.96
N GLN A 370 -16.04 5.98 2.36
CA GLN A 370 -16.15 5.61 0.95
C GLN A 370 -15.56 6.71 0.03
N LYS A 371 -15.92 7.97 0.26
CA LYS A 371 -15.42 9.14 -0.47
C LYS A 371 -13.90 9.28 -0.35
N ALA A 372 -13.31 9.07 0.82
CA ALA A 372 -11.86 9.08 1.01
C ALA A 372 -11.18 7.93 0.23
N SER A 373 -11.74 6.71 0.29
CA SER A 373 -11.24 5.52 -0.42
C SER A 373 -11.29 5.68 -1.93
N ARG A 374 -12.41 6.15 -2.50
CA ARG A 374 -12.53 6.48 -3.94
C ARG A 374 -11.54 7.56 -4.36
N ASN A 375 -11.35 8.60 -3.54
CA ASN A 375 -10.37 9.65 -3.80
C ASN A 375 -8.92 9.15 -3.74
N PHE A 376 -8.61 8.15 -2.91
CA PHE A 376 -7.30 7.50 -2.90
C PHE A 376 -7.07 6.65 -4.14
N ALA A 377 -8.04 5.82 -4.55
CA ALA A 377 -7.98 5.08 -5.80
C ALA A 377 -7.76 6.01 -7.01
N LYS A 378 -8.46 7.17 -7.07
CA LYS A 378 -8.21 8.22 -8.07
C LYS A 378 -6.75 8.72 -8.02
N ARG A 379 -6.20 9.02 -6.85
CA ARG A 379 -4.79 9.46 -6.70
C ARG A 379 -3.81 8.37 -7.17
N GLN A 380 -4.07 7.10 -6.87
CA GLN A 380 -3.26 5.97 -7.33
C GLN A 380 -3.28 5.88 -8.87
N MET A 381 -4.46 5.91 -9.50
CA MET A 381 -4.55 5.92 -10.97
C MET A 381 -3.84 7.12 -11.60
N THR A 382 -3.96 8.33 -11.02
CA THR A 382 -3.24 9.52 -11.49
C THR A 382 -1.72 9.39 -11.35
N TRP A 383 -1.21 8.74 -10.30
CA TRP A 383 0.21 8.47 -10.14
C TRP A 383 0.73 7.50 -11.22
N PHE A 384 0.13 6.31 -11.31
CA PHE A 384 0.63 5.23 -12.16
C PHE A 384 0.37 5.42 -13.67
N ARG A 385 -0.45 6.39 -14.09
CA ARG A 385 -0.51 6.82 -15.50
C ARG A 385 0.80 7.43 -15.98
N ASN A 386 1.51 8.13 -15.10
CA ASN A 386 2.77 8.80 -15.41
C ASN A 386 3.99 7.89 -15.20
N GLU A 387 3.79 6.66 -14.69
CA GLU A 387 4.82 5.64 -14.52
C GLU A 387 4.89 4.77 -15.78
N LEU A 388 5.86 5.07 -16.65
CA LEU A 388 5.90 4.52 -18.00
C LEU A 388 6.28 3.03 -18.06
N ILE A 389 7.00 2.52 -17.04
CA ILE A 389 7.36 1.09 -16.90
C ILE A 389 6.15 0.18 -16.61
N TYR A 390 4.98 0.72 -16.24
CA TYR A 390 3.82 -0.10 -15.87
C TYR A 390 2.94 -0.45 -17.07
N ASP A 391 2.76 -1.74 -17.27
CA ASP A 391 1.79 -2.33 -18.19
C ASP A 391 0.44 -2.54 -17.53
N TRP A 392 -0.64 -2.17 -18.22
CA TRP A 392 -1.97 -2.03 -17.61
C TRP A 392 -2.88 -3.23 -17.94
N LEU A 393 -3.37 -3.91 -16.90
CA LEU A 393 -4.16 -5.14 -16.99
C LEU A 393 -5.61 -4.89 -16.55
N ASP A 394 -6.55 -5.39 -17.35
CA ASP A 394 -7.99 -5.26 -17.11
C ASP A 394 -8.48 -6.34 -16.13
N ALA A 395 -8.73 -5.92 -14.89
CA ALA A 395 -9.17 -6.78 -13.81
C ALA A 395 -10.62 -7.32 -13.98
N SER A 396 -11.33 -6.94 -15.04
CA SER A 396 -12.63 -7.54 -15.41
C SER A 396 -12.48 -8.80 -16.28
N ARG A 397 -11.27 -9.15 -16.71
CA ARG A 397 -10.99 -10.31 -17.57
C ARG A 397 -10.90 -11.62 -16.77
N PRO A 398 -11.04 -12.79 -17.43
CA PRO A 398 -10.96 -14.09 -16.75
C PRO A 398 -9.64 -14.22 -15.98
N PHE A 399 -9.77 -14.39 -14.66
CA PHE A 399 -8.66 -14.29 -13.69
C PHE A 399 -7.49 -15.24 -14.02
N GLU A 400 -7.77 -16.49 -14.39
CA GLU A 400 -6.76 -17.46 -14.83
C GLU A 400 -5.94 -16.94 -16.02
N LYS A 401 -6.56 -16.35 -17.05
CA LYS A 401 -5.83 -15.82 -18.22
C LYS A 401 -4.88 -14.67 -17.86
N VAL A 402 -5.21 -13.90 -16.81
CA VAL A 402 -4.32 -12.86 -16.28
C VAL A 402 -3.12 -13.50 -15.59
N ILE A 403 -3.32 -14.57 -14.82
CA ILE A 403 -2.24 -15.29 -14.14
C ILE A 403 -1.34 -16.03 -15.15
N ASP A 404 -1.93 -16.76 -16.09
CA ASP A 404 -1.21 -17.51 -17.14
C ASP A 404 -0.28 -16.58 -17.93
N PHE A 405 -0.77 -15.40 -18.33
CA PHE A 405 0.03 -14.37 -18.99
C PHE A 405 1.25 -13.96 -18.16
N ILE A 406 1.07 -13.72 -16.85
CA ILE A 406 2.15 -13.24 -15.99
C ILE A 406 3.17 -14.33 -15.70
N CYS A 407 2.74 -15.59 -15.54
CA CYS A 407 3.63 -16.73 -15.37
C CYS A 407 4.45 -16.98 -16.64
N ASN A 408 3.82 -16.92 -17.81
CA ASN A 408 4.51 -17.04 -19.10
C ASN A 408 5.51 -15.89 -19.32
N ALA A 409 5.14 -14.65 -19.01
CA ALA A 409 6.05 -13.49 -19.09
C ALA A 409 7.24 -13.57 -18.11
N TYR A 410 7.07 -14.23 -16.96
CA TYR A 410 8.17 -14.52 -16.05
C TYR A 410 9.17 -15.52 -16.67
N HIS A 411 8.70 -16.54 -17.38
CA HIS A 411 9.57 -17.53 -18.01
C HIS A 411 10.15 -17.10 -19.37
N ASP A 412 9.54 -16.12 -20.05
CA ASP A 412 10.05 -15.60 -21.32
C ASP A 412 11.44 -14.97 -21.16
N GLN A 413 12.27 -15.15 -22.20
CA GLN A 413 13.66 -14.70 -22.28
C GLN A 413 13.87 -13.63 -23.37
N SER A 414 12.81 -13.23 -24.08
CA SER A 414 12.82 -12.14 -25.07
C SER A 414 13.24 -10.79 -24.47
N GLY A 415 12.85 -10.53 -23.22
CA GLY A 415 12.96 -9.22 -22.57
C GLY A 415 11.89 -8.21 -23.00
N GLU A 416 10.90 -8.60 -23.82
CA GLU A 416 9.83 -7.71 -24.30
C GLU A 416 8.45 -8.14 -23.76
N LEU A 417 7.94 -7.39 -22.77
CA LEU A 417 6.62 -7.63 -22.19
C LEU A 417 5.51 -7.05 -23.09
N VAL A 418 4.86 -7.90 -23.88
CA VAL A 418 3.72 -7.49 -24.73
C VAL A 418 2.39 -7.97 -24.14
N VAL A 419 1.62 -7.07 -23.54
CA VAL A 419 0.27 -7.37 -23.03
C VAL A 419 -0.72 -7.62 -24.19
N PRO A 420 -1.39 -8.79 -24.26
CA PRO A 420 -2.42 -9.05 -25.27
C PRO A 420 -3.61 -8.08 -25.15
N GLU A 421 -4.13 -7.59 -26.28
CA GLU A 421 -5.32 -6.70 -26.33
C GLU A 421 -6.57 -7.31 -25.66
N SER A 422 -6.62 -8.63 -25.48
CA SER A 422 -7.68 -9.34 -24.73
C SER A 422 -7.60 -9.15 -23.21
N LEU A 423 -6.43 -8.76 -22.68
CA LEU A 423 -6.13 -8.53 -21.25
C LEU A 423 -5.81 -7.06 -20.93
N LYS A 424 -5.53 -6.24 -21.94
CA LYS A 424 -5.04 -4.86 -21.83
C LYS A 424 -6.09 -3.89 -21.30
N MET A 425 -5.75 -3.11 -20.27
CA MET A 425 -6.54 -1.98 -19.79
C MET A 425 -6.02 -0.68 -20.41
N LYS A 426 -6.93 0.18 -20.89
CA LYS A 426 -6.56 1.50 -21.42
C LYS A 426 -6.13 2.43 -20.28
N LYS A 427 -4.94 3.04 -20.40
CA LYS A 427 -4.45 4.05 -19.44
C LYS A 427 -5.45 5.22 -19.34
N ASP A 428 -5.95 5.71 -20.48
CA ASP A 428 -6.89 6.84 -20.56
C ASP A 428 -8.21 6.50 -21.26
N ASN A 429 -9.22 6.13 -20.46
CA ASN A 429 -10.62 6.23 -20.85
C ASN A 429 -11.11 7.68 -20.67
N ASN A 430 -10.91 8.52 -21.69
CA ASN A 430 -11.49 9.87 -21.77
C ASN A 430 -12.84 9.89 -22.53
N GLY A 431 -13.57 8.76 -22.53
CA GLY A 431 -14.88 8.67 -23.17
C GLY A 431 -15.90 9.59 -22.51
N HIS A 432 -16.70 10.31 -23.32
CA HIS A 432 -17.77 11.17 -22.82
C HIS A 432 -18.77 10.41 -21.92
N GLN A 433 -19.05 9.13 -22.24
CA GLN A 433 -19.90 8.26 -21.44
C GLN A 433 -19.33 7.97 -20.05
N GLU A 434 -18.10 7.44 -19.92
CA GLU A 434 -17.50 7.19 -18.59
C GLU A 434 -17.35 8.51 -17.80
N THR A 435 -17.10 9.62 -18.48
CA THR A 435 -17.07 10.96 -17.87
C THR A 435 -18.44 11.41 -17.33
N TYR A 436 -19.53 11.05 -18.02
CA TYR A 436 -20.90 11.29 -17.56
C TYR A 436 -21.27 10.37 -16.40
N GLU A 437 -21.03 9.07 -16.53
CA GLU A 437 -21.29 8.06 -15.48
C GLU A 437 -20.52 8.37 -14.18
N LEU A 438 -19.30 8.90 -14.26
CA LEU A 438 -18.53 9.33 -13.08
C LEU A 438 -19.04 10.64 -12.46
N LYS A 439 -19.81 11.48 -13.18
CA LYS A 439 -20.49 12.67 -12.63
C LYS A 439 -21.83 12.32 -12.00
N SER A 440 -22.57 11.39 -12.61
CA SER A 440 -23.84 10.88 -12.08
C SER A 440 -23.65 9.83 -10.98
N TYR A 441 -22.46 9.24 -10.82
CA TYR A 441 -22.15 8.26 -9.78
C TYR A 441 -22.61 8.70 -8.39
N ARG A 442 -23.35 7.82 -7.72
CA ARG A 442 -23.69 7.90 -6.28
C ARG A 442 -23.33 6.56 -5.66
N THR A 443 -22.99 6.56 -4.37
CA THR A 443 -22.96 5.33 -3.58
C THR A 443 -24.32 4.65 -3.71
N ASN A 444 -24.33 3.33 -3.94
CA ASN A 444 -25.51 2.50 -3.74
C ASN A 444 -25.11 1.36 -2.80
N ASN A 445 -25.32 1.57 -1.50
CA ASN A 445 -25.05 0.57 -0.46
C ASN A 445 -25.78 -0.74 -0.75
N LYS A 446 -25.23 -1.85 -0.27
CA LYS A 446 -25.83 -3.20 -0.39
C LYS A 446 -26.07 -3.90 0.94
N LEU A 447 -25.38 -3.46 1.99
CA LEU A 447 -25.37 -4.08 3.31
C LEU A 447 -25.95 -3.12 4.36
N PHE A 448 -25.74 -1.81 4.19
CA PHE A 448 -26.38 -0.76 4.99
C PHE A 448 -27.37 0.04 4.12
N ILE A 449 -28.57 -0.51 3.88
CA ILE A 449 -29.59 0.05 2.98
C ILE A 449 -30.52 1.02 3.71
N GLY A 450 -30.85 0.76 4.98
CA GLY A 450 -31.62 1.68 5.83
C GLY A 450 -31.41 1.41 7.32
N ASP A 451 -31.68 2.42 8.15
CA ASP A 451 -31.29 2.62 9.56
C ASP A 451 -31.13 1.35 10.42
N HIS A 452 -32.08 0.41 10.34
CA HIS A 452 -32.02 -0.85 11.08
C HIS A 452 -30.77 -1.70 10.81
N ASP A 453 -30.14 -1.55 9.63
CA ASP A 453 -28.95 -2.30 9.22
C ASP A 453 -27.70 -1.87 10.00
N CYS A 454 -27.69 -0.67 10.61
CA CYS A 454 -26.58 -0.23 11.46
C CYS A 454 -26.84 -0.44 12.97
N HIS A 455 -28.03 -0.92 13.36
CA HIS A 455 -28.40 -1.01 14.78
C HIS A 455 -27.47 -1.89 15.61
N HIS A 456 -26.87 -2.96 15.06
CA HIS A 456 -25.90 -3.79 15.77
C HIS A 456 -24.58 -3.06 16.01
N VAL A 457 -24.15 -2.22 15.06
CA VAL A 457 -22.99 -1.34 15.19
C VAL A 457 -23.25 -0.30 16.28
N LEU A 458 -24.37 0.42 16.23
CA LEU A 458 -24.73 1.41 17.26
C LEU A 458 -24.85 0.77 18.66
N ASN A 459 -25.39 -0.45 18.76
CA ASN A 459 -25.42 -1.23 20.00
C ASN A 459 -24.02 -1.62 20.52
N TRP A 460 -23.05 -1.87 19.63
CA TRP A 460 -21.66 -2.12 20.02
C TRP A 460 -20.99 -0.83 20.51
N ILE A 461 -21.21 0.31 19.83
CA ILE A 461 -20.69 1.62 20.23
C ILE A 461 -21.18 1.96 21.64
N GLY A 462 -22.48 1.80 21.93
CA GLY A 462 -23.07 1.99 23.27
C GLY A 462 -22.40 1.17 24.37
N ARG A 463 -21.96 -0.05 24.06
CA ARG A 463 -21.36 -0.98 25.03
C ARG A 463 -19.85 -0.80 25.22
N THR A 464 -19.14 -0.30 24.21
CA THR A 464 -17.67 -0.28 24.19
C THR A 464 -17.07 1.13 24.22
N GLN A 465 -17.78 2.13 23.70
CA GLN A 465 -17.30 3.52 23.57
C GLN A 465 -17.88 4.46 24.64
N THR A 466 -18.68 3.94 25.57
CA THR A 466 -19.02 4.68 26.80
C THR A 466 -17.73 4.87 27.61
N VAL A 467 -17.30 6.12 27.77
CA VAL A 467 -16.12 6.44 28.59
C VAL A 467 -16.41 6.10 30.04
N ILE A 468 -15.92 4.95 30.50
CA ILE A 468 -15.86 4.64 31.93
C ILE A 468 -14.91 5.67 32.56
N SER A 469 -15.45 6.58 33.36
CA SER A 469 -14.65 7.48 34.18
C SER A 469 -13.79 6.64 35.12
N ARG A 470 -12.49 6.50 34.82
CA ARG A 470 -11.51 6.01 35.77
C ARG A 470 -11.46 7.01 36.92
N ALA A 471 -11.95 6.57 38.08
CA ALA A 471 -11.97 7.32 39.33
C ALA A 471 -10.57 7.52 39.90
#